data_AF-A0A7J9BDP0-F1
#
_entry.id   AF-A0A7J9BDP0-F1
#
_cell.length_a   1.000
_cell.length_b   1.000
_cell.length_c   1.000
_cell.angle_alpha   90.00
_cell.angle_beta   90.00
_cell.angle_gamma   90.00
#
_symmetry.space_group_name_H-M   'P 1'
#
loop_
_entity.id
_entity.type
_entity.pdbx_description
1 polymer ?
#
loop_
_entity_poly.entity_id
_entity_poly.type
_entity_poly.pdbx_seq_one_letter_code
_entity_poly.pdbx_strand_id
1 'polypeptide(L)'
;VFAWRVGYDLLPTNAKISSIRQDFRKDYPRCGVSVETLVHVLKDCPIAWAILTLGGLDGRLHEKDYLYYFDWLKNVMRILDRKAVEDFITTLWNSWNNRNNFVFRGKEDEA
;
A
#
# COMPACT_ATOMS: atom_id res chain seq x y z
N VAL A 1 13.62 4.56 6.38
CA VAL A 1 13.72 4.63 4.89
C VAL A 1 12.39 4.37 4.19
N PHE A 2 11.66 3.29 4.52
CA PHE A 2 10.38 2.96 3.86
C PHE A 2 9.33 4.08 3.93
N ALA A 3 8.99 4.56 5.13
CA ALA A 3 8.01 5.63 5.32
C ALA A 3 8.33 6.90 4.49
N TRP A 4 9.62 7.24 4.39
CA TRP A 4 10.07 8.34 3.53
C TRP A 4 9.76 8.06 2.05
N ARG A 5 10.10 6.88 1.53
CA ARG A 5 9.78 6.51 0.12
C ARG A 5 8.28 6.51 -0.15
N VAL A 6 7.48 6.09 0.82
CA VAL A 6 6.01 6.11 0.75
C VAL A 6 5.50 7.56 0.69
N GLY A 7 6.00 8.45 1.56
CA GLY A 7 5.58 9.85 1.59
C GLY A 7 5.89 10.63 0.31
N TYR A 8 6.96 10.27 -0.41
CA TYR A 8 7.33 10.88 -1.69
C TYR A 8 6.80 10.13 -2.92
N ASP A 9 5.95 9.13 -2.72
CA ASP A 9 5.49 8.25 -3.80
C ASP A 9 6.65 7.71 -4.66
N LEU A 10 7.62 7.05 -4.02
CA LEU A 10 8.84 6.51 -4.66
C LEU A 10 8.88 4.99 -4.72
N LEU A 11 7.86 4.29 -4.22
CA LEU A 11 7.82 2.84 -4.34
C LEU A 11 7.62 2.42 -5.81
N PRO A 12 8.34 1.38 -6.29
CA PRO A 12 8.30 0.93 -7.68
C PRO A 12 7.04 0.11 -7.97
N THR A 13 5.92 0.78 -8.19
CA THR A 13 4.67 0.13 -8.58
C THR A 13 4.64 -0.13 -10.10
N ASN A 14 3.80 -1.08 -10.55
CA ASN A 14 3.70 -1.36 -12.00
C ASN A 14 3.25 -0.14 -12.80
N ALA A 15 2.40 0.73 -12.25
CA ALA A 15 2.03 1.99 -12.89
C ALA A 15 3.26 2.85 -13.23
N LYS A 16 4.23 2.98 -12.31
CA LYS A 16 5.46 3.75 -12.54
C LYS A 16 6.44 3.04 -13.44
N ILE A 17 6.54 1.72 -13.35
CA ILE A 17 7.39 0.96 -14.27
C ILE A 17 6.86 1.12 -15.70
N SER A 18 5.54 1.09 -15.89
CA SER A 18 4.89 1.23 -17.19
C SER A 18 5.01 2.62 -17.81
N SER A 19 5.22 3.68 -17.01
CA SER A 19 5.48 5.01 -17.56
C SER A 19 6.88 5.11 -18.17
N ILE A 20 7.78 4.18 -17.83
CA ILE A 20 9.15 4.09 -18.36
C ILE A 20 9.24 2.99 -19.43
N ARG A 21 8.56 1.85 -19.24
CA ARG A 21 8.56 0.69 -20.14
C ARG A 21 7.15 0.48 -20.70
N GLN A 22 6.91 0.91 -21.94
CA GLN A 22 5.57 0.95 -22.56
C GLN A 22 4.85 -0.41 -22.58
N ASP A 23 5.58 -1.51 -22.79
CA ASP A 23 5.01 -2.87 -22.84
C ASP A 23 4.83 -3.52 -21.46
N PHE A 24 5.07 -2.76 -20.38
CA PHE A 24 4.95 -3.31 -19.03
C PHE A 24 3.49 -3.29 -18.56
N ARG A 25 3.02 -4.47 -18.13
CA ARG A 25 1.69 -4.67 -17.56
C ARG A 25 1.46 -3.80 -16.33
N LYS A 26 0.34 -3.07 -16.32
CA LYS A 26 -0.01 -2.10 -15.27
C LYS A 26 -0.85 -2.68 -14.15
N ASP A 27 -1.53 -3.79 -14.43
CA ASP A 27 -2.45 -4.45 -13.52
C ASP A 27 -1.72 -4.95 -12.27
N TYR A 28 -2.42 -4.89 -11.13
CA TYR A 28 -1.88 -5.38 -9.88
C TYR A 28 -1.91 -6.92 -9.86
N PRO A 29 -0.77 -7.62 -9.74
CA PRO A 29 -0.71 -9.06 -9.92
C PRO A 29 -1.55 -9.88 -8.93
N ARG A 30 -1.90 -9.32 -7.77
CA ARG A 30 -2.63 -10.05 -6.73
C ARG A 30 -4.14 -10.01 -6.90
N CYS A 31 -4.73 -8.83 -7.03
CA CYS A 31 -6.17 -8.72 -7.17
C CYS A 31 -6.61 -8.74 -8.64
N GLY A 32 -5.76 -8.33 -9.58
CA GLY A 32 -6.09 -8.20 -11.00
C GLY A 32 -7.15 -7.14 -11.33
N VAL A 33 -7.67 -6.41 -10.33
CA VAL A 33 -8.87 -5.57 -10.47
C VAL A 33 -8.53 -4.18 -11.01
N SER A 34 -7.33 -3.66 -10.75
CA SER A 34 -6.96 -2.30 -11.15
C SER A 34 -5.46 -2.13 -11.39
N VAL A 35 -5.11 -0.95 -11.89
CA VAL A 35 -3.72 -0.51 -12.05
C VAL A 35 -3.02 -0.49 -10.69
N GLU A 36 -1.79 -0.99 -10.65
CA GLU A 36 -0.94 -0.99 -9.46
C GLU A 36 -0.40 0.42 -9.18
N THR A 37 -1.21 1.25 -8.51
CA THR A 37 -0.78 2.52 -7.92
C THR A 37 -0.36 2.31 -6.47
N LEU A 38 0.32 3.31 -5.87
CA LEU A 38 0.68 3.24 -4.45
C LEU A 38 -0.56 3.16 -3.56
N VAL A 39 -1.60 3.97 -3.87
CA VAL A 39 -2.89 3.94 -3.16
C VAL A 39 -3.51 2.56 -3.25
N HIS A 40 -3.54 1.97 -4.44
CA HIS A 40 -4.15 0.66 -4.60
C HIS A 40 -3.41 -0.41 -3.79
N VAL A 41 -2.08 -0.48 -3.90
CA VAL A 41 -1.29 -1.53 -3.23
C VAL A 41 -1.32 -1.41 -1.71
N LEU A 42 -1.41 -0.20 -1.17
CA LEU A 42 -1.29 0.02 0.27
C LEU A 42 -2.62 0.31 0.98
N LYS A 43 -3.70 0.63 0.27
CA LYS A 43 -5.00 1.00 0.84
C LYS A 43 -6.16 0.27 0.17
N ASP A 44 -6.37 0.49 -1.14
CA ASP A 44 -7.65 0.10 -1.78
C ASP A 44 -7.72 -1.37 -2.19
N CYS A 45 -6.59 -2.06 -2.29
CA CYS A 45 -6.59 -3.49 -2.56
C CYS A 45 -7.22 -4.25 -1.39
N PRO A 46 -8.19 -5.16 -1.63
CA PRO A 46 -8.83 -5.94 -0.57
C PRO A 46 -7.85 -6.68 0.35
N ILE A 47 -6.74 -7.19 -0.21
CA ILE A 47 -5.70 -7.90 0.56
C ILE A 47 -4.94 -6.92 1.46
N ALA A 48 -4.56 -5.76 0.93
CA ALA A 48 -3.87 -4.73 1.71
C ALA A 48 -4.77 -4.20 2.82
N TRP A 49 -6.05 -3.99 2.51
CA TRP A 49 -7.06 -3.56 3.47
C TRP A 49 -7.28 -4.59 4.59
N ALA A 50 -7.30 -5.88 4.26
CA ALA A 50 -7.39 -6.94 5.26
C ALA A 50 -6.19 -6.92 6.22
N ILE A 51 -4.97 -6.77 5.69
CA ILE A 51 -3.74 -6.63 6.50
C ILE A 51 -3.82 -5.41 7.42
N LEU A 52 -4.28 -4.27 6.91
CA LEU A 52 -4.45 -3.04 7.71
C LEU A 52 -5.47 -3.20 8.82
N THR A 53 -6.61 -3.84 8.53
CA THR A 53 -7.68 -4.09 9.51
C THR A 53 -7.21 -5.05 10.60
N LEU A 54 -6.50 -6.12 10.22
CA LEU A 54 -5.88 -7.05 11.18
C LEU A 54 -4.81 -6.35 12.04
N GLY A 55 -4.11 -5.37 11.48
CA GLY A 55 -3.18 -4.49 12.19
C GLY A 55 -3.85 -3.42 13.08
N GLY A 56 -5.19 -3.43 13.19
CA GLY A 56 -5.95 -2.53 14.07
C GLY A 56 -6.33 -1.19 13.45
N LEU A 57 -6.20 -1.00 12.14
CA LEU A 57 -6.65 0.23 11.49
C LEU A 57 -8.18 0.31 11.45
N ASP A 58 -8.72 1.44 11.92
CA ASP A 58 -10.16 1.70 11.91
C ASP A 58 -10.71 1.80 10.48
N GLY A 59 -11.80 1.07 10.19
CA GLY A 59 -12.49 1.09 8.91
C GLY A 59 -12.95 2.47 8.45
N ARG A 60 -13.23 3.39 9.37
CA ARG A 60 -13.58 4.78 9.06
C ARG A 60 -12.46 5.55 8.34
N LEU A 61 -11.22 5.04 8.39
CA LEU A 61 -10.06 5.63 7.69
C LEU A 61 -9.95 5.14 6.24
N HIS A 62 -10.82 4.23 5.79
CA HIS A 62 -10.85 3.71 4.42
C HIS A 62 -11.70 4.57 3.47
N GLU A 63 -12.87 5.02 3.94
CA GLU A 63 -13.99 5.50 3.10
C GLU A 63 -13.79 6.87 2.45
N LYS A 64 -12.77 7.63 2.87
CA LYS A 64 -12.52 8.94 2.27
C LYS A 64 -11.80 8.77 0.94
N ASP A 65 -12.41 9.32 -0.11
CA ASP A 65 -11.79 9.47 -1.42
C ASP A 65 -10.68 10.52 -1.33
N TYR A 66 -9.45 10.03 -1.19
CA TYR A 66 -8.26 10.87 -1.26
C TYR A 66 -7.73 10.87 -2.69
N LEU A 67 -7.67 12.05 -3.31
CA LEU A 67 -7.04 12.23 -4.62
C LEU A 67 -5.57 11.81 -4.61
N TYR A 68 -4.89 12.00 -3.48
CA TYR A 68 -3.48 11.65 -3.30
C TYR A 68 -3.29 10.78 -2.06
N TYR A 69 -2.50 9.72 -2.22
CA TYR A 69 -2.08 8.83 -1.14
C TYR A 69 -1.53 9.59 0.08
N PHE A 70 -0.78 10.66 -0.17
CA PHE A 70 -0.14 11.45 0.87
C PHE A 70 -1.14 12.15 1.79
N ASP A 71 -2.30 12.54 1.27
CA ASP A 71 -3.36 13.17 2.06
C ASP A 71 -4.04 12.16 2.98
N TRP A 72 -4.24 10.93 2.50
CA TRP A 72 -4.68 9.81 3.33
C TRP A 72 -3.67 9.54 4.46
N LEU A 73 -2.40 9.38 4.12
CA LEU A 73 -1.33 9.10 5.07
C LEU A 73 -1.25 10.18 6.16
N LYS A 74 -1.29 11.46 5.76
CA LYS A 74 -1.34 12.60 6.69
C LYS A 74 -2.55 12.54 7.62
N ASN A 75 -3.73 12.22 7.10
CA ASN A 75 -4.93 12.16 7.93
C ASN A 75 -4.85 11.03 8.96
N VAL A 76 -4.37 9.85 8.56
CA VAL A 76 -4.15 8.72 9.48
C VAL A 76 -3.16 9.12 10.58
N MET A 77 -2.01 9.68 10.23
CA MET A 77 -1.00 10.10 11.20
C MET A 77 -1.44 11.23 12.14
N ARG A 78 -2.45 12.03 11.75
CA ARG A 78 -3.03 13.07 12.61
C ARG A 78 -3.96 12.48 13.68
N ILE A 79 -4.58 11.34 13.39
CA ILE A 79 -5.57 10.70 14.26
C ILE A 79 -4.91 9.73 15.23
N LEU A 80 -3.87 9.03 14.77
CA LEU A 80 -3.15 8.05 15.56
C LEU A 80 -2.16 8.70 16.53
N ASP A 81 -2.00 8.11 17.71
CA ASP A 81 -0.87 8.43 18.58
C ASP A 81 0.45 7.90 18.00
N ARG A 82 1.57 8.29 18.62
CA ARG A 82 2.89 7.92 18.13
C ARG A 82 3.10 6.40 18.00
N LYS A 83 2.64 5.62 18.99
CA LYS A 83 2.83 4.16 18.96
C LYS A 83 2.00 3.53 17.86
N ALA A 84 0.76 3.99 17.72
CA ALA A 84 -0.13 3.56 16.66
C ALA A 84 0.39 3.94 15.25
N VAL A 85 1.05 5.10 15.10
CA VAL A 85 1.73 5.46 13.84
C VAL A 85 2.88 4.49 13.53
N GLU A 86 3.71 4.14 14.52
CA GLU A 86 4.81 3.19 14.33
C GLU A 86 4.29 1.80 13.90
N ASP A 87 3.22 1.32 14.53
CA ASP A 87 2.57 0.04 14.18
C ASP A 87 1.91 0.07 12.80
N PHE A 88 1.26 1.19 12.47
CA PHE A 88 0.66 1.40 11.15
C PHE A 88 1.72 1.40 10.03
N ILE A 89 2.83 2.13 10.21
CA ILE A 89 3.93 2.15 9.23
C ILE A 89 4.56 0.76 9.09
N THR A 90 4.70 0.02 10.18
CA THR A 90 5.21 -1.36 10.17
C THR A 90 4.26 -2.28 9.39
N THR A 91 2.95 -2.13 9.58
CA THR A 91 1.92 -2.90 8.87
C THR A 91 1.94 -2.60 7.37
N LEU A 92 2.08 -1.33 6.97
CA LEU A 92 2.26 -0.95 5.56
C LEU A 92 3.52 -1.56 4.94
N TRP A 93 4.62 -1.60 5.69
CA TRP A 93 5.86 -2.22 5.25
C TRP A 93 5.71 -3.73 5.05
N ASN A 94 5.03 -4.41 5.98
CA ASN A 94 4.71 -5.83 5.86
C ASN A 94 3.84 -6.11 4.62
N SER A 95 2.79 -5.31 4.41
CA SER A 95 1.93 -5.41 3.22
C SER A 95 2.74 -5.27 1.92
N TRP A 96 3.62 -4.26 1.85
CA TRP A 96 4.52 -4.07 0.71
C TRP A 96 5.48 -5.23 0.48
N ASN A 97 6.06 -5.80 1.55
CA ASN A 97 6.95 -6.96 1.43
C ASN A 97 6.22 -8.21 0.99
N ASN A 98 5.03 -8.46 1.53
CA ASN A 98 4.19 -9.59 1.16
C ASN A 98 3.83 -9.52 -0.34
N ARG A 99 3.53 -8.31 -0.86
CA ARG A 99 3.43 -8.06 -2.31
C ARG A 99 4.71 -8.40 -3.06
N ASN A 100 5.88 -7.96 -2.58
CA ASN A 100 7.15 -8.24 -3.27
C ASN A 100 7.49 -9.73 -3.28
N ASN A 101 7.21 -10.44 -2.19
CA ASN A 101 7.39 -11.88 -2.12
C ASN A 101 6.48 -12.59 -3.13
N PHE A 102 5.23 -12.15 -3.27
CA PHE A 102 4.34 -12.67 -4.31
C PHE A 102 4.90 -12.41 -5.72
N VAL A 103 5.26 -11.17 -6.03
CA VAL A 103 5.69 -10.78 -7.38
C VAL A 103 7.03 -11.43 -7.79
N PHE A 104 7.99 -11.52 -6.88
CA PHE A 104 9.34 -12.00 -7.22
C PHE A 104 9.58 -13.47 -6.89
N ARG A 105 8.78 -14.07 -5.99
CA ARG A 105 8.99 -15.45 -5.52
C ARG A 105 7.78 -16.35 -5.72
N GLY A 106 6.63 -15.81 -6.13
CA GLY A 106 5.38 -16.57 -6.25
C GLY A 106 4.86 -17.12 -4.92
N LYS A 107 5.29 -16.55 -3.78
CA LYS A 107 4.91 -16.98 -2.43
C LYS A 107 4.10 -15.89 -1.76
N GLU A 108 2.96 -16.28 -1.19
CA GLU A 108 2.27 -15.45 -0.20
C GLU A 108 2.77 -15.88 1.18
N ASP A 109 3.31 -14.95 1.96
CA ASP A 109 3.55 -15.24 3.37
C ASP A 109 2.19 -15.23 4.08
N GLU A 110 1.92 -16.27 4.87
CA GLU A 110 0.75 -16.33 5.75
C GLU A 110 0.84 -15.17 6.75
N ALA A 111 -0.24 -14.39 6.84
CA ALA A 111 -0.34 -13.19 7.68
C ALA A 111 -0.48 -13.54 9.17
#